data_AF-A0A8J5KYF2-F1
#
_entry.id   AF-A0A8J5KYF2-F1
#
_cell.length_a   1.000
_cell.length_b   1.000
_cell.length_c   1.000
_cell.angle_alpha   90.00
_cell.angle_beta   90.00
_cell.angle_gamma   90.00
#
_symmetry.space_group_name_H-M   'P 1'
#
loop_
_entity.id
_entity.type
_entity.pdbx_description
1 polymer ?
#
loop_
_entity_poly.entity_id
_entity_poly.type
_entity_poly.pdbx_seq_one_letter_code
_entity_poly.pdbx_strand_id
1 'polypeptide(L)'
;MMMHRAHLDSSIELIGNLIFGSDVAPSVLKTVRPSCQALVDDWVCLKTVVQAFELHCGSLTQYGMKYMRAFANICNEGVSKDAMEEACGNVCGSYNSAKWSPFIHGYSA
;
A
#
# COMPACT_ATOMS: atom_id res chain seq x y z
N MET A 1 -17.27 0.79 8.36
CA MET A 1 -16.14 1.63 8.77
C MET A 1 -15.05 0.80 9.43
N MET A 2 -15.35 0.04 10.51
CA MET A 2 -14.39 -0.89 11.13
C MET A 2 -13.87 -1.98 10.18
N MET A 3 -14.77 -2.63 9.42
CA MET A 3 -14.40 -3.66 8.43
C MET A 3 -13.45 -3.14 7.34
N HIS A 4 -13.58 -1.87 6.96
CA HIS A 4 -12.69 -1.28 5.95
C HIS A 4 -11.31 -1.00 6.53
N ARG A 5 -11.22 -0.53 7.78
CA ARG A 5 -9.94 -0.40 8.47
C ARG A 5 -9.23 -1.74 8.62
N ALA A 6 -9.97 -2.77 9.04
CA ALA A 6 -9.43 -4.14 9.14
C ALA A 6 -8.94 -4.66 7.78
N HIS A 7 -9.70 -4.41 6.72
CA HIS A 7 -9.30 -4.74 5.34
C HIS A 7 -8.01 -4.03 4.92
N LEU A 8 -7.88 -2.73 5.17
CA LEU A 8 -6.66 -1.98 4.84
C LEU A 8 -5.46 -2.50 5.61
N ASP A 9 -5.64 -2.77 6.91
CA ASP A 9 -4.59 -3.32 7.77
C ASP A 9 -4.11 -4.69 7.26
N SER A 10 -5.04 -5.61 7.00
CA SER A 10 -4.70 -6.96 6.53
C SER A 10 -4.15 -6.97 5.11
N SER A 11 -4.68 -6.14 4.22
CA SER A 11 -4.24 -6.12 2.82
C SER A 11 -2.79 -5.69 2.69
N ILE A 12 -2.37 -4.66 3.44
CA ILE A 12 -0.99 -4.16 3.39
C ILE A 12 0.00 -5.17 3.97
N GLU A 13 -0.39 -5.85 5.05
CA GLU A 13 0.39 -6.94 5.61
C GLU A 13 0.56 -8.09 4.61
N LEU A 14 -0.54 -8.55 3.99
CA LEU A 14 -0.52 -9.64 3.01
C LEU A 14 0.27 -9.27 1.74
N ILE A 15 0.12 -8.04 1.24
CA ILE A 15 0.90 -7.54 0.09
C ILE A 15 2.38 -7.53 0.42
N GLY A 16 2.76 -7.01 1.59
CA GLY A 16 4.16 -7.05 2.03
C GLY A 16 4.69 -8.47 2.11
N ASN A 17 3.93 -9.38 2.72
CA ASN A 17 4.31 -10.80 2.84
C ASN A 17 4.47 -11.47 1.46
N LEU A 18 3.65 -11.10 0.48
CA LEU A 18 3.73 -11.64 -0.88
C LEU A 18 4.98 -11.15 -1.61
N ILE A 19 5.37 -9.89 -1.41
CA ILE A 19 6.52 -9.27 -2.11
C ILE A 19 7.85 -9.65 -1.45
N PHE A 20 7.94 -9.58 -0.12
CA PHE A 20 9.20 -9.71 0.62
C PHE A 20 9.33 -11.04 1.38
N GLY A 21 8.26 -11.83 1.48
CA GLY A 21 8.17 -12.97 2.37
C GLY A 21 7.75 -12.59 3.80
N SER A 22 7.09 -13.51 4.51
CA SER A 22 6.50 -13.28 5.84
C SER A 22 7.51 -12.86 6.91
N ASP A 23 8.76 -13.29 6.78
CA ASP A 23 9.79 -13.07 7.79
C ASP A 23 10.40 -11.66 7.66
N VAL A 24 10.46 -11.13 6.44
CA VAL A 24 11.14 -9.87 6.11
C VAL A 24 10.13 -8.72 5.99
N ALA A 25 8.93 -8.97 5.49
CA ALA A 25 7.93 -7.93 5.25
C ALA A 25 7.64 -7.04 6.49
N PRO A 26 7.46 -7.58 7.72
CA PRO A 26 7.17 -6.73 8.87
C PRO A 26 8.29 -5.75 9.21
N SER A 27 9.55 -6.10 8.94
CA SER A 27 10.68 -5.21 9.18
C SER A 27 10.71 -4.11 8.12
N VAL A 28 10.66 -4.48 6.84
CA VAL A 28 10.66 -3.54 5.70
C VAL A 28 9.51 -2.53 5.80
N LEU A 29 8.26 -3.00 5.98
CA LEU A 29 7.09 -2.10 6.00
C LEU A 29 7.10 -1.11 7.18
N LYS A 30 7.80 -1.43 8.27
CA LYS A 30 7.84 -0.61 9.49
C LYS A 30 9.14 0.19 9.63
N THR A 31 10.14 -0.03 8.78
CA THR A 31 11.42 0.68 8.82
C THR A 31 11.23 2.19 8.89
N VAL A 32 11.90 2.82 9.85
CA VAL A 32 11.98 4.27 10.01
C VAL A 32 13.35 4.71 9.55
N ARG A 33 13.41 5.58 8.54
CA ARG A 33 14.68 6.13 8.06
C ARG A 33 15.33 7.03 9.11
N PRO A 34 16.66 7.18 9.08
CA PRO A 34 17.38 8.14 9.92
C PRO A 34 16.79 9.54 9.83
N SER A 35 16.96 10.32 10.89
CA SER A 35 16.56 11.72 10.89
C SER A 35 17.20 12.48 9.73
N CYS A 36 16.47 13.48 9.23
CA CYS A 36 16.87 14.32 8.09
C CYS A 36 16.92 13.62 6.72
N GLN A 37 16.56 12.34 6.61
CA GLN A 37 16.31 11.71 5.30
C GLN A 37 14.86 11.92 4.86
N ALA A 38 14.65 12.01 3.53
CA ALA A 38 13.31 12.02 2.96
C ALA A 38 12.59 10.69 3.24
N LEU A 39 11.26 10.72 3.29
CA LEU A 39 10.46 9.50 3.52
C LEU A 39 10.68 8.47 2.41
N VAL A 40 10.69 8.94 1.16
CA VAL A 40 10.87 8.14 -0.05
C VAL A 40 11.90 8.82 -0.96
N ASP A 41 12.68 8.03 -1.67
CA ASP A 41 13.64 8.55 -2.65
C ASP A 41 12.97 8.86 -4.00
N ASP A 42 11.96 8.08 -4.40
CA ASP A 42 11.14 8.28 -5.59
C ASP A 42 9.67 8.58 -5.25
N TRP A 43 9.28 9.85 -5.39
CA TRP A 43 7.90 10.30 -5.17
C TRP A 43 6.92 9.85 -6.25
N VAL A 44 7.39 9.59 -7.48
CA VAL A 44 6.56 9.05 -8.56
C VAL A 44 6.23 7.59 -8.26
N CYS A 45 7.21 6.82 -7.78
CA CYS A 45 6.96 5.47 -7.27
C CYS A 45 5.90 5.51 -6.16
N LEU A 46 6.05 6.37 -5.14
CA LEU A 46 5.11 6.42 -4.02
C LEU A 46 3.66 6.63 -4.50
N LYS A 47 3.45 7.59 -5.40
CA LYS A 47 2.11 7.84 -5.97
C LYS A 47 1.58 6.64 -6.74
N THR A 48 2.42 6.02 -7.55
CA THR A 48 2.05 4.89 -8.39
C THR A 48 1.67 3.66 -7.57
N VAL A 49 2.44 3.36 -6.51
CA VAL A 49 2.18 2.25 -5.58
C VAL A 49 0.89 2.49 -4.79
N VAL A 50 0.63 3.73 -4.36
CA VAL A 50 -0.65 4.11 -3.72
C VAL A 50 -1.83 3.94 -4.68
N GLN A 51 -1.70 4.40 -5.92
CA GLN A 51 -2.77 4.26 -6.93
C GLN A 51 -3.04 2.80 -7.29
N ALA A 52 -2.00 1.98 -7.44
CA ALA A 52 -2.14 0.53 -7.66
C ALA A 52 -2.87 -0.14 -6.48
N PHE A 53 -2.51 0.22 -5.24
CA PHE A 53 -3.23 -0.26 -4.07
C PHE A 53 -4.70 0.14 -4.10
N GLU A 54 -5.01 1.43 -4.31
CA GLU A 54 -6.39 1.92 -4.26
C GLU A 54 -7.27 1.34 -5.39
N LEU A 55 -6.67 1.08 -6.56
CA LEU A 55 -7.35 0.46 -7.69
C LEU A 55 -7.93 -0.92 -7.35
N HIS A 56 -7.17 -1.76 -6.64
CA HIS A 56 -7.59 -3.13 -6.31
C HIS A 56 -8.21 -3.24 -4.91
N CYS A 57 -7.66 -2.53 -3.92
CA CYS A 57 -8.02 -2.67 -2.52
C CYS A 57 -9.03 -1.62 -2.04
N GLY A 58 -9.31 -0.60 -2.85
CA GLY A 58 -10.17 0.53 -2.50
C GLY A 58 -9.41 1.69 -1.85
N SER A 59 -10.07 2.83 -1.76
CA SER A 59 -9.57 4.09 -1.23
C SER A 59 -9.00 3.92 0.17
N LEU A 60 -7.86 4.57 0.42
CA LEU A 60 -7.23 4.58 1.74
C LEU A 60 -8.07 5.29 2.79
N THR A 61 -8.90 6.25 2.39
CA THR A 61 -9.54 7.23 3.29
C THR A 61 -8.51 7.97 4.16
N GLN A 62 -8.96 8.78 5.11
CA GLN A 62 -8.04 9.39 6.08
C GLN A 62 -7.31 8.36 6.95
N TYR A 63 -7.93 7.19 7.21
CA TYR A 63 -7.33 6.16 8.06
C TYR A 63 -6.09 5.53 7.41
N GLY A 64 -6.17 5.18 6.12
CA GLY A 64 -5.13 4.47 5.40
C GLY A 64 -3.86 5.31 5.17
N MET A 65 -3.92 6.63 5.35
CA MET A 65 -2.75 7.51 5.31
C MET A 65 -1.66 7.11 6.33
N LYS A 66 -2.01 6.38 7.39
CA LYS A 66 -1.02 5.79 8.32
C LYS A 66 0.00 4.87 7.61
N TYR A 67 -0.35 4.35 6.44
CA TYR A 67 0.46 3.41 5.67
C TYR A 67 1.35 4.06 4.61
N MET A 68 1.39 5.39 4.52
CA MET A 68 2.28 6.09 3.59
C MET A 68 3.75 5.68 3.74
N ARG A 69 4.19 5.39 4.97
CA ARG A 69 5.55 4.88 5.21
C ARG A 69 5.77 3.48 4.66
N ALA A 70 4.77 2.60 4.74
CA ALA A 70 4.85 1.26 4.20
C ALA A 70 4.99 1.30 2.67
N PHE A 71 4.18 2.14 1.99
CA PHE A 71 4.30 2.36 0.54
C PHE A 71 5.64 3.01 0.16
N ALA A 72 6.13 3.96 0.97
CA ALA A 72 7.45 4.55 0.75
C ALA A 72 8.57 3.51 0.86
N ASN A 73 8.51 2.63 1.86
CA ASN A 73 9.51 1.58 2.03
C ASN A 73 9.48 0.57 0.88
N ILE A 74 8.29 0.22 0.36
CA ILE A 74 8.17 -0.60 -0.86
C ILE A 74 8.93 0.03 -2.04
N CYS A 75 8.80 1.34 -2.21
CA CYS A 75 9.56 2.08 -3.24
C CYS A 75 11.06 2.10 -2.97
N ASN A 76 11.48 2.30 -1.72
CA ASN A 76 12.90 2.36 -1.35
C ASN A 76 13.59 1.00 -1.53
N GLU A 77 12.86 -0.12 -1.45
CA GLU A 77 13.35 -1.47 -1.76
C GLU A 77 13.39 -1.77 -3.28
N GLY A 78 12.99 -0.81 -4.13
CA GLY A 78 13.06 -0.96 -5.59
C GLY A 78 12.01 -1.89 -6.18
N VAL A 79 10.88 -2.10 -5.49
CA VAL A 79 9.76 -2.90 -6.01
C VAL A 79 9.17 -2.23 -7.26
N SER A 80 9.02 -3.01 -8.34
CA SER A 80 8.44 -2.50 -9.57
C SER A 80 6.94 -2.25 -9.42
N LYS A 81 6.41 -1.31 -10.21
CA LYS A 81 4.97 -1.07 -10.29
C LYS A 81 4.20 -2.36 -10.58
N ASP A 82 4.67 -3.13 -11.54
CA ASP A 82 3.97 -4.34 -11.99
C ASP A 82 3.88 -5.39 -10.87
N ALA A 83 4.95 -5.54 -10.09
CA ALA A 83 4.95 -6.44 -8.93
C ALA A 83 3.96 -5.98 -7.84
N MET A 84 3.86 -4.67 -7.62
CA MET A 84 2.87 -4.12 -6.70
C MET A 84 1.45 -4.35 -7.21
N GLU A 85 1.18 -4.09 -8.49
CA GLU A 85 -0.15 -4.24 -9.10
C GLU A 85 -0.61 -5.70 -9.08
N GLU A 86 0.28 -6.64 -9.42
CA GLU A 86 0.03 -8.07 -9.31
C GLU A 86 -0.27 -8.49 -7.86
N ALA A 87 0.54 -8.02 -6.90
CA ALA A 87 0.33 -8.33 -5.49
C ALA A 87 -1.02 -7.81 -4.98
N CYS A 88 -1.38 -6.58 -5.35
CA CYS A 88 -2.67 -5.98 -5.04
C CYS A 88 -3.84 -6.76 -5.65
N GLY A 89 -3.71 -7.19 -6.92
CA GLY A 89 -4.70 -8.03 -7.59
C GLY A 89 -4.91 -9.37 -6.89
N ASN A 90 -3.82 -10.03 -6.48
CA ASN A 90 -3.86 -11.33 -5.79
C ASN A 90 -4.48 -11.22 -4.39
N VAL A 91 -4.19 -10.15 -3.65
CA VAL A 91 -4.68 -9.98 -2.27
C VAL A 91 -6.10 -9.44 -2.22
N CYS A 92 -6.45 -8.49 -3.09
CA CYS A 92 -7.71 -7.75 -3.03
C CYS A 92 -8.73 -8.13 -4.10
N GLY A 93 -8.40 -9.05 -5.02
CA GLY A 93 -9.24 -9.38 -6.19
C GLY A 93 -10.68 -9.83 -5.87
N SER A 94 -10.93 -10.38 -4.68
CA SER A 94 -12.28 -10.78 -4.23
C SER A 94 -12.97 -9.76 -3.32
N TYR A 95 -12.32 -8.64 -2.98
CA TYR A 95 -12.88 -7.65 -2.07
C TYR A 95 -13.85 -6.71 -2.79
N ASN A 96 -15.09 -6.64 -2.33
CA ASN A 96 -16.05 -5.68 -2.87
C ASN A 96 -15.76 -4.27 -2.30
N SER A 97 -14.93 -3.53 -3.04
CA SER A 97 -14.55 -2.16 -2.73
C SER A 97 -15.55 -1.11 -3.22
N ALA A 98 -16.73 -1.47 -3.75
CA ALA A 98 -17.61 -0.52 -4.45
C ALA A 98 -17.92 0.76 -3.63
N LYS A 99 -18.15 0.63 -2.33
CA LYS A 99 -18.35 1.77 -1.43
C LYS A 99 -17.09 2.63 -1.23
N TRP A 100 -15.92 2.04 -1.32
CA TRP A 100 -14.62 2.67 -1.14
C TRP A 100 -13.89 2.87 -2.46
N SER A 101 -14.61 2.80 -3.59
CA SER A 101 -13.99 2.86 -4.90
C SER A 101 -13.28 4.21 -5.09
N PRO A 102 -12.01 4.22 -5.55
CA PRO A 102 -11.32 5.47 -5.88
C PRO A 102 -12.01 6.22 -7.03
N PHE A 103 -12.79 5.53 -7.88
CA PHE A 103 -13.60 6.19 -8.92
C PHE A 103 -14.69 7.10 -8.35
N ILE A 104 -15.12 6.89 -7.10
CA ILE A 104 -16.12 7.72 -6.43
C ILE A 104 -15.47 8.78 -5.55
N HIS A 105 -14.37 8.42 -4.86
CA HIS A 105 -13.74 9.28 -3.84
C HIS A 105 -12.51 10.03 -4.33
N GLY A 106 -12.05 9.74 -5.55
CA GLY A 106 -10.73 10.15 -6.04
C GLY A 106 -9.61 9.24 -5.50
N TYR A 107 -8.47 9.29 -6.18
CA TYR A 107 -7.24 8.72 -5.67
C TYR A 107 -6.63 9.63 -4.61
N SER A 108 -5.97 9.04 -3.62
CA SER A 108 -5.27 9.76 -2.55
C SER A 108 -3.94 10.37 -3.02
N ALA A 109 -3.46 10.01 -4.22
CA ALA A 109 -2.17 10.38 -4.79
C ALA A 109 -2.28 10.99 -6.19
#